data_AF-W4H0B5-F1
#
_entry.id   AF-W4H0B5-F1
#
_cell.length_a   1.000
_cell.length_b   1.000
_cell.length_c   1.000
_cell.angle_alpha   90.00
_cell.angle_beta   90.00
_cell.angle_gamma   90.00
#
_symmetry.space_group_name_H-M   'P 1'
#
loop_
_entity.id
_entity.type
_entity.pdbx_description
1 polymer ?
#
loop_
_entity_poly.entity_id
_entity_poly.type
_entity_poly.pdbx_seq_one_letter_code
_entity_poly.pdbx_strand_id
1 'polypeptide(L)'
;MDKLLTEYLATVKQQHVLHGIPEAESQFLLQQEAASKRPYCDPSFGQVDVLVIVSALDECTIALQELGKADFVQPLDWDFLPSSAVLATVRCVLLLFNLDAGKASPAVVWSGLWAAWIVKNIDTHVGGWEWLASNEPVGLFTKPYELCTVHLRAVQTIHRPAMYAVADDDPSWQRMPAYLCLRNWVAAAVAYLDMKIHCIPPFPLHGYVTSVTAPPKRTPKENVWFTALTDDHVPLYFNRHLKTLTLDRPVYGILTPTLGVCMRL
;
A
#
# COMPACT_ATOMS: atom_id res chain seq x y z
N MET A 1 -13.48 -26.72 4.46
CA MET A 1 -13.83 -25.29 4.61
C MET A 1 -13.70 -25.00 6.10
N ASP A 2 -12.92 -23.97 6.45
CA ASP A 2 -12.64 -23.63 7.85
C ASP A 2 -13.95 -23.40 8.62
N LYS A 3 -14.01 -23.93 9.85
CA LYS A 3 -15.14 -23.78 10.77
C LYS A 3 -15.41 -22.29 11.03
N LEU A 4 -14.36 -21.49 11.18
CA LEU A 4 -14.45 -20.05 11.42
C LEU A 4 -15.08 -19.32 10.24
N LEU A 5 -14.68 -19.66 9.01
CA LEU A 5 -15.27 -19.07 7.80
C LEU A 5 -16.76 -19.45 7.66
N THR A 6 -17.11 -20.69 8.00
CA THR A 6 -18.50 -21.16 7.95
C THR A 6 -19.39 -20.42 8.94
N GLU A 7 -18.92 -20.23 10.17
CA GLU A 7 -19.61 -19.48 11.22
C GLU A 7 -19.78 -18.01 10.82
N TYR A 8 -18.73 -17.37 10.30
CA TYR A 8 -18.81 -16.00 9.79
C TYR A 8 -19.85 -15.85 8.67
N LEU A 9 -19.84 -16.73 7.68
CA LEU A 9 -20.79 -16.68 6.56
C LEU A 9 -22.24 -16.90 7.03
N ALA A 10 -22.45 -17.69 8.09
CA ALA A 10 -23.78 -17.85 8.69
C ALA A 10 -24.28 -16.53 9.31
N THR A 11 -23.41 -15.77 9.98
CA THR A 11 -23.73 -14.43 10.50
C THR A 11 -24.06 -13.46 9.37
N VAL A 12 -23.27 -13.44 8.30
CA VAL A 12 -23.54 -12.59 7.13
C VAL A 12 -24.87 -12.96 6.48
N LYS A 13 -25.18 -14.27 6.36
CA LYS A 13 -26.47 -14.73 5.83
C LYS A 13 -27.65 -14.22 6.68
N GLN A 14 -27.53 -14.24 8.01
CA GLN A 14 -28.55 -13.69 8.89
C GLN A 14 -28.74 -12.18 8.68
N GLN A 15 -27.65 -11.42 8.48
CA GLN A 15 -27.72 -9.99 8.16
C GLN A 15 -28.44 -9.75 6.82
N HIS A 16 -28.16 -10.54 5.78
CA HIS A 16 -28.86 -10.44 4.50
C HIS A 16 -30.38 -10.63 4.66
N VAL A 17 -30.79 -11.60 5.48
CA VAL A 17 -32.22 -11.85 5.78
C VAL A 17 -32.84 -10.65 6.50
N LEU A 18 -32.14 -10.07 7.49
CA LEU A 18 -32.61 -8.89 8.23
C LEU A 18 -32.74 -7.66 7.33
N HIS A 19 -31.89 -7.53 6.32
CA HIS A 19 -31.92 -6.42 5.36
C HIS A 19 -32.83 -6.67 4.14
N GLY A 20 -33.54 -7.80 4.10
CA GLY A 20 -34.47 -8.12 3.01
C GLY A 20 -33.79 -8.39 1.67
N ILE A 21 -32.51 -8.81 1.67
CA ILE A 21 -31.77 -9.13 0.45
C ILE A 21 -32.36 -10.43 -0.15
N PRO A 22 -32.74 -10.45 -1.45
CA PRO A 22 -33.26 -11.65 -2.12
C PRO A 22 -32.30 -12.85 -2.00
N GLU A 23 -32.82 -14.07 -1.88
CA GLU A 23 -31.99 -15.27 -1.65
C GLU A 23 -30.94 -15.48 -2.76
N ALA A 24 -31.28 -15.23 -4.03
CA ALA A 24 -30.34 -15.38 -5.14
C ALA A 24 -29.18 -14.37 -5.07
N GLU A 25 -29.48 -13.11 -4.71
CA GLU A 25 -28.48 -12.07 -4.52
C GLU A 25 -27.63 -12.36 -3.27
N SER A 26 -28.26 -12.78 -2.19
CA SER A 26 -27.60 -13.20 -0.95
C SER A 26 -26.61 -14.34 -1.20
N GLN A 27 -26.99 -15.37 -1.96
CA GLN A 27 -26.10 -16.47 -2.32
C GLN A 27 -24.88 -16.01 -3.14
N PHE A 28 -25.10 -15.11 -4.11
CA PHE A 28 -24.02 -14.55 -4.92
C PHE A 28 -23.03 -13.73 -4.07
N LEU A 29 -23.54 -12.89 -3.16
CA LEU A 29 -22.72 -12.11 -2.24
C LEU A 29 -21.93 -13.02 -1.29
N LEU A 30 -22.56 -14.04 -0.71
CA LEU A 30 -21.90 -15.00 0.18
C LEU A 30 -20.78 -15.77 -0.53
N GLN A 31 -20.96 -16.13 -1.80
CA GLN A 31 -19.90 -16.79 -2.59
C GLN A 31 -18.70 -15.89 -2.82
N GLN A 32 -18.92 -14.60 -3.11
CA GLN A 32 -17.83 -13.63 -3.21
C GLN A 32 -17.11 -13.47 -1.88
N GLU A 33 -17.87 -13.35 -0.80
CA GLU A 33 -17.32 -13.16 0.55
C GLU A 33 -16.51 -14.37 1.00
N ALA A 34 -16.97 -15.57 0.68
CA ALA A 34 -16.23 -16.80 0.89
C ALA A 34 -14.94 -16.82 0.06
N ALA A 35 -14.99 -16.38 -1.20
CA ALA A 35 -13.82 -16.39 -2.09
C ALA A 35 -12.74 -15.42 -1.61
N SER A 36 -13.10 -14.19 -1.23
CA SER A 36 -12.15 -13.17 -0.78
C SER A 36 -11.53 -13.47 0.58
N LYS A 37 -12.27 -14.13 1.48
CA LYS A 37 -11.76 -14.43 2.84
C LYS A 37 -11.00 -15.75 2.93
N ARG A 38 -11.29 -16.70 2.03
CA ARG A 38 -10.69 -18.05 2.04
C ARG A 38 -9.16 -18.05 2.19
N PRO A 39 -8.37 -17.21 1.49
CA PRO A 39 -6.91 -17.21 1.62
C PRO A 39 -6.44 -16.93 3.05
N TYR A 40 -7.15 -16.06 3.77
CA TYR A 40 -6.78 -15.60 5.12
C TYR A 40 -7.37 -16.48 6.23
N CYS A 41 -8.16 -17.49 5.86
CA CYS A 41 -8.66 -18.56 6.73
C CYS A 41 -7.87 -19.86 6.57
N ASP A 42 -6.92 -19.91 5.65
CA ASP A 42 -6.17 -21.14 5.43
C ASP A 42 -5.26 -21.39 6.64
N PRO A 43 -5.27 -22.59 7.25
CA PRO A 43 -4.33 -22.93 8.32
C PRO A 43 -2.85 -22.78 7.92
N SER A 44 -2.53 -22.80 6.62
CA SER A 44 -1.18 -22.56 6.14
C SER A 44 -0.81 -21.07 6.09
N PHE A 45 -1.79 -20.16 6.12
CA PHE A 45 -1.53 -18.72 6.15
C PHE A 45 -0.98 -18.35 7.52
N GLY A 46 0.29 -17.96 7.55
CA GLY A 46 1.09 -17.71 8.75
C GLY A 46 1.59 -16.26 8.86
N GLN A 47 2.32 -15.98 9.94
CA GLN A 47 2.98 -14.67 10.13
C GLN A 47 3.98 -14.36 9.01
N VAL A 48 4.63 -15.38 8.44
CA VAL A 48 5.57 -15.21 7.32
C VAL A 48 4.86 -14.69 6.09
N ASP A 49 3.68 -15.23 5.75
CA ASP A 49 2.90 -14.76 4.59
C ASP A 49 2.45 -13.31 4.77
N VAL A 50 2.03 -12.94 5.99
CA VAL A 50 1.71 -11.55 6.35
C VAL A 50 2.92 -10.64 6.12
N LEU A 51 4.10 -11.05 6.62
CA LEU A 51 5.33 -10.27 6.44
C LEU A 51 5.73 -10.17 4.97
N VAL A 52 5.61 -11.24 4.19
CA VAL A 52 5.88 -11.21 2.75
C VAL A 52 5.02 -10.17 2.04
N ILE A 53 3.72 -10.10 2.36
CA ILE A 53 2.81 -9.10 1.77
C ILE A 53 3.19 -7.68 2.17
N VAL A 54 3.48 -7.45 3.46
CA VAL A 54 3.84 -6.11 3.97
C VAL A 54 5.20 -5.67 3.42
N SER A 55 6.21 -6.52 3.48
CA SER A 55 7.55 -6.23 2.96
C SER A 55 7.56 -6.01 1.46
N ALA A 56 6.77 -6.75 0.68
CA ALA A 56 6.66 -6.51 -0.76
C ALA A 56 6.12 -5.10 -1.08
N LEU A 57 5.15 -4.60 -0.30
CA LEU A 57 4.65 -3.24 -0.45
C LEU A 57 5.71 -2.20 -0.05
N ASP A 58 6.43 -2.44 1.05
CA ASP A 58 7.50 -1.56 1.51
C ASP A 58 8.64 -1.49 0.49
N GLU A 59 9.11 -2.63 -0.01
CA GLU A 59 10.16 -2.72 -1.04
C GLU A 59 9.75 -2.01 -2.33
N CYS A 60 8.52 -2.24 -2.82
CA CYS A 60 8.02 -1.52 -3.99
C CYS A 60 7.91 -0.01 -3.75
N THR A 61 7.55 0.38 -2.54
CA THR A 61 7.48 1.80 -2.15
C THR A 61 8.87 2.41 -2.13
N ILE A 62 9.86 1.74 -1.54
CA ILE A 62 11.27 2.19 -1.52
C ILE A 62 11.80 2.32 -2.95
N ALA A 63 11.60 1.31 -3.80
CA ALA A 63 12.03 1.35 -5.20
C ALA A 63 11.42 2.55 -5.97
N LEU A 64 10.16 2.89 -5.70
CA LEU A 64 9.53 4.08 -6.30
C LEU A 64 10.12 5.39 -5.80
N GLN A 65 10.61 5.45 -4.57
CA GLN A 65 11.23 6.65 -4.00
C GLN A 65 12.63 6.91 -4.53
N GLU A 66 13.34 5.87 -4.94
CA GLU A 66 14.68 5.99 -5.53
C GLU A 66 14.65 6.63 -6.93
N LEU A 67 13.48 6.64 -7.57
CA LEU A 67 13.27 7.22 -8.90
C LEU A 67 13.15 8.74 -8.85
N GLY A 68 13.68 9.39 -9.89
CA GLY A 68 13.66 10.83 -10.03
C GLY A 68 12.35 11.33 -10.64
N LYS A 69 12.07 12.63 -10.45
CA LYS A 69 10.92 13.30 -11.07
C LYS A 69 10.86 13.09 -12.59
N ALA A 70 12.01 13.14 -13.25
CA ALA A 70 12.12 13.00 -14.69
C ALA A 70 11.58 11.65 -15.19
N ASP A 71 11.77 10.57 -14.42
CA ASP A 71 11.34 9.21 -14.82
C ASP A 71 9.81 9.08 -14.93
N PHE A 72 9.06 9.92 -14.20
CA PHE A 72 7.60 9.95 -14.26
C PHE A 72 7.07 11.00 -15.25
N VAL A 73 7.72 12.15 -15.35
CA VAL A 73 7.20 13.31 -16.09
C VAL A 73 7.63 13.31 -17.55
N GLN A 74 8.87 12.93 -17.89
CA GLN A 74 9.35 12.94 -19.28
C GLN A 74 8.46 12.13 -20.24
N PRO A 75 7.89 10.96 -19.85
CA PRO A 75 6.99 10.23 -20.74
C PRO A 75 5.68 10.96 -21.08
N LEU A 76 5.30 12.01 -20.33
CA LEU A 76 4.12 12.82 -20.63
C LEU A 76 4.34 13.71 -21.86
N ASP A 77 5.60 14.04 -22.17
CA ASP A 77 5.98 14.90 -23.29
C ASP A 77 6.10 14.12 -24.61
N TRP A 78 5.88 12.80 -24.60
CA TRP A 78 5.94 11.99 -25.81
C TRP A 78 4.72 12.19 -26.71
N ASP A 79 4.95 12.21 -28.02
CA ASP A 79 3.89 12.41 -29.03
C ASP A 79 2.89 11.24 -29.14
N PHE A 80 3.14 10.13 -28.43
CA PHE A 80 2.34 8.91 -28.50
C PHE A 80 1.84 8.50 -27.11
N LEU A 81 0.66 7.87 -27.09
CA LEU A 81 0.12 7.29 -25.86
C LEU A 81 0.94 6.07 -25.44
N PRO A 82 1.09 5.82 -24.13
CA PRO A 82 1.77 4.63 -23.64
C PRO A 82 0.92 3.38 -23.87
N SER A 83 1.52 2.21 -23.63
CA SER A 83 0.85 0.92 -23.82
C SER A 83 -0.41 0.79 -22.95
N SER A 84 -1.31 -0.13 -23.33
CA SER A 84 -2.51 -0.43 -22.54
C SER A 84 -2.19 -0.88 -21.11
N ALA A 85 -1.06 -1.55 -20.91
CA ALA A 85 -0.61 -2.01 -19.60
C ALA A 85 -0.15 -0.84 -18.70
N VAL A 86 0.56 0.15 -19.25
CA VAL A 86 0.91 1.38 -18.54
C VAL A 86 -0.36 2.17 -18.17
N LEU A 87 -1.29 2.31 -19.11
CA LEU A 87 -2.57 3.00 -18.87
C LEU A 87 -3.43 2.29 -17.81
N ALA A 88 -3.45 0.96 -17.81
CA ALA A 88 -4.11 0.17 -16.79
C ALA A 88 -3.48 0.41 -15.41
N THR A 89 -2.14 0.43 -15.35
CA THR A 89 -1.37 0.76 -14.14
C THR A 89 -1.73 2.13 -13.58
N VAL A 90 -1.72 3.15 -14.43
CA VAL A 90 -2.12 4.51 -14.06
C VAL A 90 -3.55 4.56 -13.51
N ARG A 91 -4.50 3.87 -14.14
CA ARG A 91 -5.88 3.79 -13.64
C ARG A 91 -5.95 3.16 -12.25
N CYS A 92 -5.21 2.08 -12.02
CA CYS A 92 -5.15 1.45 -10.72
C CYS A 92 -4.57 2.40 -9.66
N VAL A 93 -3.50 3.14 -9.96
CA VAL A 93 -2.94 4.15 -9.05
C VAL A 93 -3.99 5.22 -8.73
N LEU A 94 -4.64 5.80 -9.73
CA LEU A 94 -5.68 6.81 -9.52
C LEU A 94 -6.82 6.30 -8.62
N LEU A 95 -7.30 5.08 -8.86
CA LEU A 95 -8.34 4.45 -8.03
C LEU A 95 -7.87 4.20 -6.58
N LEU A 96 -6.62 3.76 -6.39
CA LEU A 96 -6.03 3.59 -5.05
C LEU A 96 -5.94 4.93 -4.28
N PHE A 97 -5.87 6.05 -4.99
CA PHE A 97 -5.95 7.41 -4.42
C PHE A 97 -7.36 8.04 -4.51
N ASN A 98 -8.40 7.22 -4.70
CA ASN A 98 -9.80 7.65 -4.78
C ASN A 98 -10.12 8.64 -5.91
N LEU A 99 -9.44 8.50 -7.04
CA LEU A 99 -9.71 9.26 -8.27
C LEU A 99 -10.25 8.31 -9.33
N ASP A 100 -11.57 8.29 -9.48
CA ASP A 100 -12.22 7.47 -10.50
C ASP A 100 -12.19 8.18 -11.86
N ALA A 101 -11.40 7.63 -12.79
CA ALA A 101 -11.36 8.08 -14.17
C ALA A 101 -12.59 7.63 -14.98
N GLY A 102 -13.44 6.77 -14.44
CA GLY A 102 -14.64 6.24 -15.08
C GLY A 102 -14.38 5.75 -16.50
N LYS A 103 -15.24 6.18 -17.43
CA LYS A 103 -15.16 5.87 -18.86
C LYS A 103 -14.27 6.84 -19.66
N ALA A 104 -13.39 7.61 -19.00
CA ALA A 104 -12.47 8.50 -19.69
C ALA A 104 -11.67 7.76 -20.78
N SER A 105 -11.40 8.41 -21.90
CA SER A 105 -10.58 7.84 -22.97
C SER A 105 -9.11 7.69 -22.51
N PRO A 106 -8.31 6.81 -23.14
CA PRO A 106 -6.87 6.69 -22.88
C PRO A 106 -6.12 8.02 -22.84
N ALA A 107 -6.41 8.92 -23.80
CA ALA A 107 -5.79 10.23 -23.87
C ALA A 107 -6.16 11.13 -22.69
N VAL A 108 -7.43 11.11 -22.25
CA VAL A 108 -7.87 11.89 -21.09
C VAL A 108 -7.26 11.35 -19.80
N VAL A 109 -7.14 10.03 -19.66
CA VAL A 109 -6.46 9.41 -18.51
C VAL A 109 -5.00 9.83 -18.46
N TRP A 110 -4.28 9.74 -19.58
CA TRP A 110 -2.85 10.02 -19.63
C TRP A 110 -2.53 11.51 -19.55
N SER A 111 -2.95 12.29 -20.56
CA SER A 111 -2.57 13.69 -20.72
C SER A 111 -3.41 14.65 -19.87
N GLY A 112 -4.53 14.19 -19.30
CA GLY A 112 -5.40 14.98 -18.44
C GLY A 112 -5.24 14.62 -16.96
N LEU A 113 -5.84 13.50 -16.56
CA LEU A 113 -5.95 13.11 -15.16
C LEU A 113 -4.59 12.75 -14.55
N TRP A 114 -3.85 11.86 -15.20
CA TRP A 114 -2.56 11.41 -14.73
C TRP A 114 -1.53 12.53 -14.77
N ALA A 115 -1.38 13.24 -15.89
CA ALA A 115 -0.47 14.38 -16.00
C ALA A 115 -0.69 15.41 -14.88
N ALA A 116 -1.95 15.81 -14.63
CA ALA A 116 -2.27 16.75 -13.56
C ALA A 116 -1.97 16.18 -12.16
N TRP A 117 -2.27 14.89 -11.95
CA TRP A 117 -2.05 14.24 -10.66
C TRP A 117 -0.56 14.01 -10.39
N ILE A 118 0.18 13.40 -11.30
CA ILE A 118 1.58 13.04 -11.08
C ILE A 118 2.47 14.27 -10.99
N VAL A 119 2.27 15.30 -11.83
CA VAL A 119 3.06 16.54 -11.75
C VAL A 119 2.82 17.23 -10.42
N LYS A 120 1.56 17.42 -10.02
CA LYS A 120 1.23 18.03 -8.72
C LYS A 120 1.85 17.26 -7.57
N ASN A 121 1.65 15.95 -7.54
CA ASN A 121 2.03 15.13 -6.40
C ASN A 121 3.50 14.67 -6.42
N ILE A 122 4.24 14.87 -7.51
CA ILE A 122 5.70 14.72 -7.50
C ILE A 122 6.36 16.05 -7.13
N ASP A 123 5.79 17.18 -7.57
CA ASP A 123 6.29 18.53 -7.26
C ASP A 123 6.18 18.90 -5.79
N THR A 124 5.11 18.48 -5.13
CA THR A 124 4.97 18.65 -3.67
C THR A 124 6.02 17.91 -2.85
N HIS A 125 6.85 17.06 -3.48
CA HIS A 125 7.90 16.27 -2.83
C HIS A 125 9.32 16.61 -3.37
N VAL A 126 9.48 17.72 -4.11
CA VAL A 126 10.77 18.16 -4.71
C VAL A 126 11.81 18.66 -3.69
N GLY A 127 11.47 18.78 -2.40
CA GLY A 127 12.43 19.06 -1.31
C GLY A 127 13.42 17.93 -1.00
N GLY A 128 13.47 16.91 -1.87
CA GLY A 128 13.97 15.58 -1.51
C GLY A 128 12.87 14.82 -0.78
N TRP A 129 12.85 13.51 -0.95
CA TRP A 129 12.05 12.60 -0.15
C TRP A 129 12.57 12.73 1.30
N GLU A 130 12.04 13.69 2.07
CA GLU A 130 12.57 14.10 3.38
C GLU A 130 12.27 13.05 4.46
N TRP A 131 12.87 11.87 4.32
CA TRP A 131 13.11 10.92 5.40
C TRP A 131 13.86 11.58 6.58
N LEU A 132 14.54 12.71 6.35
CA LEU A 132 15.41 13.38 7.31
C LEU A 132 14.75 14.50 8.14
N ALA A 133 13.55 14.96 7.77
CA ALA A 133 12.83 16.03 8.48
C ALA A 133 11.51 15.57 9.12
N SER A 134 10.93 14.49 8.60
CA SER A 134 9.69 13.88 9.08
C SER A 134 9.98 12.46 9.52
N ASN A 135 9.58 12.03 10.73
CA ASN A 135 9.72 10.63 11.18
C ASN A 135 8.74 9.68 10.48
N GLU A 136 8.19 10.11 9.36
CA GLU A 136 7.23 9.38 8.55
C GLU A 136 7.85 9.31 7.16
N PRO A 137 7.72 8.18 6.45
CA PRO A 137 7.99 8.20 5.04
C PRO A 137 6.97 9.19 4.44
N VAL A 138 7.41 10.37 3.98
CA VAL A 138 6.58 11.39 3.32
C VAL A 138 6.95 11.41 1.84
N GLY A 139 6.60 10.34 1.16
CA GLY A 139 6.65 10.17 -0.27
C GLY A 139 5.24 10.00 -0.85
N LEU A 140 5.12 10.23 -2.16
CA LEU A 140 3.86 10.08 -2.89
C LEU A 140 3.16 8.73 -2.63
N PHE A 141 3.95 7.66 -2.49
CA PHE A 141 3.46 6.28 -2.34
C PHE A 141 3.59 5.73 -0.91
N THR A 142 4.01 6.56 0.04
CA THR A 142 4.28 6.18 1.44
C THR A 142 3.12 6.44 2.38
N LYS A 143 1.94 6.71 1.82
CA LYS A 143 0.67 6.64 2.53
C LYS A 143 -0.02 5.29 2.32
N PRO A 144 0.64 4.11 2.48
CA PRO A 144 -0.05 2.84 2.29
C PRO A 144 -1.22 2.67 3.28
N TYR A 145 -1.26 3.48 4.34
CA TYR A 145 -2.31 3.48 5.35
C TYR A 145 -3.60 4.25 4.96
N GLU A 146 -3.58 5.07 3.90
CA GLU A 146 -4.74 5.86 3.43
C GLU A 146 -5.20 5.48 2.00
N LEU A 147 -4.80 4.31 1.49
CA LEU A 147 -5.27 3.86 0.18
C LEU A 147 -6.78 3.57 0.21
N CYS A 148 -7.46 3.90 -0.88
CA CYS A 148 -8.89 3.76 -1.03
C CYS A 148 -9.28 2.29 -1.16
N THR A 149 -10.04 1.78 -0.18
CA THR A 149 -10.56 0.41 -0.19
C THR A 149 -11.81 0.25 -1.05
N VAL A 150 -12.55 1.35 -1.29
CA VAL A 150 -13.82 1.35 -2.05
C VAL A 150 -13.64 0.81 -3.46
N HIS A 151 -12.50 1.12 -4.09
CA HIS A 151 -12.22 0.75 -5.48
C HIS A 151 -11.46 -0.57 -5.63
N LEU A 152 -11.18 -1.30 -4.54
CA LEU A 152 -10.32 -2.49 -4.60
C LEU A 152 -10.80 -3.51 -5.64
N ARG A 153 -12.11 -3.75 -5.73
CA ARG A 153 -12.68 -4.67 -6.72
C ARG A 153 -12.46 -4.22 -8.17
N ALA A 154 -12.57 -2.92 -8.42
CA ALA A 154 -12.32 -2.34 -9.74
C ALA A 154 -10.84 -2.47 -10.09
N VAL A 155 -9.94 -2.17 -9.14
CA VAL A 155 -8.49 -2.34 -9.28
C VAL A 155 -8.16 -3.81 -9.56
N GLN A 156 -8.68 -4.76 -8.80
CA GLN A 156 -8.48 -6.21 -9.01
C GLN A 156 -8.98 -6.68 -10.39
N THR A 157 -10.03 -6.07 -10.92
CA THR A 157 -10.57 -6.39 -12.25
C THR A 157 -9.64 -5.89 -13.36
N ILE A 158 -9.11 -4.67 -13.21
CA ILE A 158 -8.13 -4.07 -14.14
C ILE A 158 -6.79 -4.82 -14.05
N HIS A 159 -6.38 -5.18 -12.83
CA HIS A 159 -5.18 -5.93 -12.46
C HIS A 159 -5.25 -7.42 -12.83
N ARG A 160 -6.27 -7.88 -13.57
CA ARG A 160 -6.35 -9.29 -13.96
C ARG A 160 -5.22 -9.71 -14.92
N PRO A 161 -4.83 -11.01 -14.89
CA PRO A 161 -3.61 -11.49 -15.53
C PRO A 161 -3.47 -11.18 -17.02
N ALA A 162 -4.55 -11.11 -17.80
CA ALA A 162 -4.41 -10.91 -19.25
C ALA A 162 -3.79 -9.55 -19.65
N MET A 163 -3.94 -8.49 -18.85
CA MET A 163 -3.37 -7.16 -19.14
C MET A 163 -2.10 -6.85 -18.34
N TYR A 164 -1.93 -7.50 -17.18
CA TYR A 164 -0.76 -7.33 -16.30
C TYR A 164 0.33 -8.39 -16.49
N ALA A 165 0.06 -9.46 -17.26
CA ALA A 165 1.05 -10.48 -17.64
C ALA A 165 2.02 -10.04 -18.75
N VAL A 166 2.09 -8.73 -19.05
CA VAL A 166 3.15 -8.20 -19.91
C VAL A 166 4.47 -8.36 -19.16
N ALA A 167 5.33 -9.23 -19.69
CA ALA A 167 6.60 -9.59 -19.08
C ALA A 167 7.52 -8.37 -18.90
N ASP A 168 8.40 -8.42 -17.91
CA ASP A 168 9.24 -7.30 -17.50
C ASP A 168 10.23 -6.85 -18.59
N ASP A 169 10.55 -7.75 -19.52
CA ASP A 169 11.39 -7.52 -20.69
C ASP A 169 10.64 -6.87 -21.87
N ASP A 170 9.32 -6.64 -21.75
CA ASP A 170 8.53 -5.99 -22.79
C ASP A 170 9.05 -4.56 -23.06
N PRO A 171 9.18 -4.15 -24.34
CA PRO A 171 9.70 -2.85 -24.71
C PRO A 171 8.94 -1.65 -24.10
N SER A 172 7.66 -1.82 -23.75
CA SER A 172 6.88 -0.76 -23.11
C SER A 172 7.37 -0.43 -21.70
N TRP A 173 7.84 -1.43 -20.94
CA TRP A 173 8.40 -1.23 -19.61
C TRP A 173 9.85 -0.78 -19.65
N GLN A 174 10.64 -1.30 -20.59
CA GLN A 174 12.05 -0.91 -20.75
C GLN A 174 12.23 0.58 -21.03
N ARG A 175 11.26 1.21 -21.71
CA ARG A 175 11.24 2.66 -21.96
C ARG A 175 10.67 3.47 -20.80
N MET A 176 9.94 2.84 -19.89
CA MET A 176 9.21 3.48 -18.80
C MET A 176 9.45 2.73 -17.48
N PRO A 177 10.70 2.64 -16.99
CA PRO A 177 11.05 1.83 -15.82
C PRO A 177 10.31 2.27 -14.55
N ALA A 178 10.02 3.57 -14.40
CA ALA A 178 9.20 4.06 -13.29
C ALA A 178 7.78 3.48 -13.28
N TYR A 179 7.20 3.25 -14.47
CA TYR A 179 5.86 2.70 -14.61
C TYR A 179 5.84 1.17 -14.42
N LEU A 180 6.96 0.50 -14.67
CA LEU A 180 7.17 -0.88 -14.25
C LEU A 180 7.19 -0.99 -12.71
N CYS A 181 7.93 -0.10 -12.04
CA CYS A 181 7.92 -0.02 -10.58
C CYS A 181 6.52 0.30 -10.04
N LEU A 182 5.76 1.20 -10.69
CA LEU A 182 4.36 1.48 -10.33
C LEU A 182 3.47 0.25 -10.48
N ARG A 183 3.66 -0.54 -11.54
CA ARG A 183 2.92 -1.80 -11.76
C ARG A 183 3.15 -2.76 -10.60
N ASN A 184 4.40 -2.95 -10.19
CA ASN A 184 4.77 -3.82 -9.08
C ASN A 184 4.19 -3.31 -7.75
N TRP A 185 4.28 -1.99 -7.52
CA TRP A 185 3.67 -1.37 -6.35
C TRP A 185 2.15 -1.54 -6.32
N VAL A 186 1.44 -1.37 -7.43
CA VAL A 186 -0.01 -1.63 -7.51
C VAL A 186 -0.33 -3.07 -7.13
N ALA A 187 0.44 -4.04 -7.63
CA ALA A 187 0.24 -5.45 -7.30
C ALA A 187 0.40 -5.70 -5.78
N ALA A 188 1.47 -5.16 -5.20
CA ALA A 188 1.72 -5.26 -3.76
C ALA A 188 0.65 -4.54 -2.93
N ALA A 189 0.21 -3.35 -3.36
CA ALA A 189 -0.83 -2.57 -2.71
C ALA A 189 -2.18 -3.29 -2.73
N VAL A 190 -2.53 -3.94 -3.83
CA VAL A 190 -3.74 -4.77 -3.93
C VAL A 190 -3.68 -5.95 -2.96
N ALA A 191 -2.56 -6.70 -2.93
CA ALA A 191 -2.39 -7.81 -2.00
C ALA A 191 -2.48 -7.36 -0.53
N TYR A 192 -1.84 -6.23 -0.21
CA TYR A 192 -1.89 -5.62 1.12
C TYR A 192 -3.31 -5.22 1.53
N LEU A 193 -4.05 -4.53 0.65
CA LEU A 193 -5.43 -4.11 0.94
C LEU A 193 -6.39 -5.28 1.02
N ASP A 194 -6.24 -6.27 0.14
CA ASP A 194 -7.04 -7.50 0.17
C ASP A 194 -6.86 -8.23 1.51
N MET A 195 -5.62 -8.41 1.96
CA MET A 195 -5.32 -8.98 3.28
C MET A 195 -5.91 -8.14 4.41
N LYS A 196 -5.70 -6.82 4.39
CA LYS A 196 -6.16 -5.92 5.45
C LYS A 196 -7.68 -5.89 5.59
N ILE A 197 -8.43 -6.02 4.50
CA ILE A 197 -9.91 -5.97 4.49
C ILE A 197 -10.52 -7.33 4.81
N HIS A 198 -9.92 -8.41 4.32
CA HIS A 198 -10.53 -9.74 4.37
C HIS A 198 -10.03 -10.62 5.51
N CYS A 199 -8.96 -10.25 6.20
CA CYS A 199 -8.62 -10.82 7.50
C CYS A 199 -9.61 -10.29 8.56
N ILE A 200 -10.54 -11.13 9.05
CA ILE A 200 -11.59 -10.71 10.00
C ILE A 200 -11.23 -11.03 11.46
N PRO A 201 -11.81 -10.32 12.44
CA PRO A 201 -11.49 -10.47 13.86
C PRO A 201 -11.50 -11.90 14.44
N PRO A 202 -12.41 -12.81 14.03
CA PRO A 202 -12.43 -14.18 14.52
C PRO A 202 -11.21 -15.03 14.10
N PHE A 203 -10.39 -14.57 13.15
CA PHE A 203 -9.29 -15.38 12.62
C PHE A 203 -7.99 -15.19 13.42
N PRO A 204 -7.21 -16.27 13.65
CA PRO A 204 -6.05 -16.26 14.54
C PRO A 204 -5.01 -15.16 14.25
N LEU A 205 -4.81 -14.79 12.98
CA LEU A 205 -3.82 -13.79 12.57
C LEU A 205 -4.33 -12.36 12.54
N HIS A 206 -5.62 -12.12 12.78
CA HIS A 206 -6.18 -10.76 12.70
C HIS A 206 -5.47 -9.77 13.62
N GLY A 207 -5.15 -10.16 14.86
CA GLY A 207 -4.42 -9.30 15.79
C GLY A 207 -3.04 -8.91 15.25
N TYR A 208 -2.34 -9.87 14.64
CA TYR A 208 -1.03 -9.65 14.04
C TYR A 208 -1.13 -8.75 12.80
N VAL A 209 -2.04 -9.06 11.87
CA VAL A 209 -2.32 -8.22 10.68
C VAL A 209 -2.67 -6.80 11.10
N THR A 210 -3.53 -6.62 12.09
CA THR A 210 -3.90 -5.31 12.62
C THR A 210 -2.68 -4.57 13.18
N SER A 211 -1.78 -5.28 13.88
CA SER A 211 -0.58 -4.66 14.46
C SER A 211 0.43 -4.22 13.41
N VAL A 212 0.67 -5.02 12.37
CA VAL A 212 1.68 -4.71 11.35
C VAL A 212 1.17 -3.72 10.30
N THR A 213 -0.14 -3.68 10.07
CA THR A 213 -0.79 -2.73 9.15
C THR A 213 -1.27 -1.45 9.84
N ALA A 214 -1.09 -1.35 11.16
CA ALA A 214 -1.41 -0.14 11.90
C ALA A 214 -0.52 1.01 11.39
N PRO A 215 -1.08 2.21 11.18
CA PRO A 215 -0.25 3.36 10.86
C PRO A 215 0.75 3.59 12.00
N PRO A 216 2.00 3.96 11.68
CA PRO A 216 2.97 4.28 12.70
C PRO A 216 2.41 5.38 13.61
N LYS A 217 2.63 5.25 14.92
CA LYS A 217 2.22 6.27 15.88
C LYS A 217 2.94 7.57 15.53
N ARG A 218 2.17 8.59 15.15
CA ARG A 218 2.70 9.92 14.84
C ARG A 218 3.57 10.40 15.99
N THR A 219 4.84 10.62 15.71
CA THR A 219 5.73 11.26 16.68
C THR A 219 5.55 12.77 16.51
N PRO A 220 5.09 13.51 17.55
CA PRO A 220 4.91 14.95 17.46
C PRO A 220 6.13 15.63 16.84
N LYS A 221 5.91 16.65 16.00
CA LYS A 221 7.00 17.43 15.36
C LYS A 221 7.97 18.00 16.40
N GLU A 222 7.49 18.27 17.61
CA GLU A 222 8.26 18.80 18.74
C GLU A 222 9.20 17.77 19.39
N ASN A 223 9.03 16.47 19.11
CA ASN A 223 9.91 15.43 19.65
C ASN A 223 11.23 15.42 18.89
N VAL A 224 12.30 15.71 19.62
CA VAL A 224 13.67 15.78 19.10
C VAL A 224 14.45 14.50 19.40
N TRP A 225 13.99 13.69 20.36
CA TRP A 225 14.69 12.51 20.84
C TRP A 225 13.95 11.21 20.49
N PHE A 226 14.68 10.27 19.91
CA PHE A 226 14.20 8.96 19.46
C PHE A 226 14.96 7.88 20.20
N THR A 227 14.31 6.76 20.53
CA THR A 227 15.00 5.60 21.10
C THR A 227 14.86 4.37 20.21
N ALA A 228 15.99 3.74 19.91
CA ALA A 228 16.08 2.44 19.24
C ALA A 228 16.76 1.44 20.19
N LEU A 229 16.65 0.15 19.90
CA LEU A 229 17.42 -0.89 20.58
C LEU A 229 18.50 -1.41 19.62
N THR A 230 19.70 -1.67 20.14
CA THR A 230 20.71 -2.47 19.44
C THR A 230 20.27 -3.94 19.37
N ASP A 231 21.00 -4.74 18.60
CA ASP A 231 20.84 -6.20 18.54
C ASP A 231 21.00 -6.85 19.93
N ASP A 232 21.82 -6.25 20.81
CA ASP A 232 22.02 -6.67 22.21
C ASP A 232 20.97 -6.07 23.17
N HIS A 233 19.88 -5.52 22.66
CA HIS A 233 18.80 -4.87 23.44
C HIS A 233 19.26 -3.65 24.28
N VAL A 234 20.35 -2.99 23.89
CA VAL A 234 20.81 -1.75 24.56
C VAL A 234 20.10 -0.54 23.94
N PRO A 235 19.50 0.36 24.74
CA PRO A 235 18.85 1.55 24.21
C PRO A 235 19.87 2.54 23.64
N LEU A 236 19.66 2.93 22.39
CA LEU A 236 20.31 4.04 21.71
C LEU A 236 19.36 5.22 21.62
N TYR A 237 19.87 6.43 21.83
CA TYR A 237 19.10 7.66 21.74
C TYR A 237 19.63 8.55 20.60
N PHE A 238 18.77 8.89 19.66
CA PHE A 238 19.08 9.78 18.54
C PHE A 238 18.47 11.16 18.74
N ASN A 239 19.28 12.22 18.59
CA ASN A 239 18.81 13.59 18.55
C ASN A 239 18.66 14.09 17.11
N ARG A 240 17.44 14.43 16.70
CA ARG A 240 17.14 14.90 15.33
C ARG A 240 17.81 16.24 14.98
N HIS A 241 17.85 17.19 15.91
CA HIS A 241 18.39 18.53 15.63
C HIS A 241 19.90 18.51 15.56
N LEU A 242 20.51 17.77 16.49
CA LEU A 242 21.97 17.68 16.60
C LEU A 242 22.56 16.60 15.69
N LYS A 243 21.72 15.71 15.13
CA LYS A 243 22.12 14.56 14.31
C LYS A 243 23.17 13.69 15.02
N THR A 244 23.00 13.50 16.33
CA THR A 244 23.93 12.75 17.19
C THR A 244 23.25 11.55 17.82
N LEU A 245 24.04 10.50 18.05
CA LEU A 245 23.66 9.29 18.79
C LEU A 245 24.34 9.32 20.16
N THR A 246 23.59 8.93 21.19
CA THR A 246 24.11 8.76 22.55
C THR A 246 23.52 7.51 23.19
N LEU A 247 24.31 6.86 24.04
CA LEU A 247 23.85 5.76 24.90
C LEU A 247 23.22 6.30 26.19
N ASP A 248 23.55 7.54 26.57
CA ASP A 248 23.01 8.17 27.76
C ASP A 248 21.60 8.69 27.52
N ARG A 249 20.69 8.32 28.41
CA ARG A 249 19.31 8.78 28.34
C ARG A 249 19.25 10.30 28.47
N PRO A 250 18.64 11.03 27.51
CA PRO A 250 18.57 12.48 27.56
C PRO A 250 17.73 12.95 28.77
N VAL A 251 18.22 13.99 29.44
CA VAL A 251 17.66 14.53 30.70
C VAL A 251 16.36 15.32 30.47
N TYR A 252 16.10 15.78 29.24
CA TYR A 252 14.91 16.55 28.87
C TYR A 252 14.32 16.06 27.53
N GLY A 253 13.01 15.82 27.51
CA GLY A 253 12.23 15.50 26.31
C GLY A 253 11.37 14.23 26.43
N ILE A 254 10.32 14.14 25.62
CA ILE A 254 9.51 12.92 25.47
C ILE A 254 10.31 11.94 24.62
N LEU A 255 10.70 10.80 25.20
CA LEU A 255 11.33 9.71 24.46
C LEU A 255 10.27 8.95 23.69
N THR A 256 10.37 8.96 22.36
CA THR A 256 9.47 8.19 21.51
C THR A 256 10.19 6.93 21.02
N PRO A 257 9.63 5.73 21.22
CA PRO A 257 10.19 4.51 20.64
C PRO A 257 10.11 4.59 19.12
N THR A 258 11.22 4.29 18.42
CA THR A 258 11.16 4.03 16.99
C THR A 258 10.37 2.75 16.78
N LEU A 259 9.23 2.85 16.09
CA LEU A 259 8.47 1.70 15.67
C LEU A 259 9.27 0.98 14.59
N GLY A 260 10.00 -0.06 14.98
CA GLY A 260 10.08 -1.36 14.31
C GLY A 260 10.41 -1.45 12.81
N VAL A 261 10.79 -0.38 12.13
CA VAL A 261 11.31 -0.42 10.76
C VAL A 261 12.77 -0.04 10.86
N CYS A 262 13.61 -1.08 10.79
CA CYS A 262 15.05 -1.03 10.53
C CYS A 262 15.59 0.37 10.19
N MET A 263 16.14 1.07 11.18
CA MET A 263 17.32 1.88 10.90
C MET A 263 18.44 0.88 10.59
N ARG A 264 18.52 0.41 9.34
CA ARG A 264 19.80 -0.03 8.82
C ARG A 264 20.62 1.24 8.63
N LEU A 265 21.49 1.51 9.60
CA LEU A 265 22.67 2.34 9.39
C LEU A 265 23.58 1.68 8.35
#